data_AF-A0A4V1QBC4-F1
#
_entry.id   AF-A0A4V1QBC4-F1
#
_cell.length_a   1.000
_cell.length_b   1.000
_cell.length_c   1.000
_cell.angle_alpha   90.00
_cell.angle_beta   90.00
_cell.angle_gamma   90.00
#
_symmetry.space_group_name_H-M   'P 1'
#
loop_
_entity.id
_entity.type
_entity.pdbx_description
1 polymer ?
#
loop_
_entity_poly.entity_id
_entity_poly.type
_entity_poly.pdbx_seq_one_letter_code
_entity_poly.pdbx_strand_id
1 'polypeptide(L)'
;YTFELKEKDAVVAEAKNAASGEVVFNVNYTEAGEHTYTITEKSGTEAGVTYSTESYTVKVTVADNGQGQLVATVENPNAERVFTNTYNAASTSATIKAKKVLNGKELAADAYTFELKEK
;
A
#
# COMPACT_ATOMS: atom_id res chain seq x y z
N TYR A 1 -1.79 -0.26 -4.78
CA TYR A 1 -0.35 -0.35 -4.53
C TYR A 1 0.34 -1.03 -5.70
N THR A 2 1.57 -0.63 -6.05
CA THR A 2 2.34 -1.21 -7.14
C THR A 2 3.45 -2.07 -6.56
N PHE A 3 3.64 -3.26 -7.09
CA PHE A 3 4.66 -4.22 -6.68
C PHE A 3 5.57 -4.52 -7.86
N GLU A 4 6.84 -4.75 -7.56
CA GLU A 4 7.88 -5.07 -8.52
C GLU A 4 8.35 -6.50 -8.29
N LEU A 5 8.46 -7.27 -9.37
CA LEU A 5 9.17 -8.54 -9.41
C LEU A 5 10.55 -8.26 -10.02
N LYS A 6 11.60 -8.57 -9.28
CA LYS A 6 12.99 -8.32 -9.68
C LYS A 6 13.73 -9.62 -9.87
N GLU A 7 14.50 -9.74 -10.93
CA GLU A 7 15.48 -10.80 -11.10
C GLU A 7 16.86 -10.17 -11.05
N LYS A 8 17.67 -10.56 -10.05
CA LYS A 8 18.84 -9.77 -9.63
C LYS A 8 18.37 -8.34 -9.28
N ASP A 9 18.95 -7.31 -9.89
CA ASP A 9 18.58 -5.90 -9.66
C ASP A 9 17.63 -5.32 -10.73
N ALA A 10 17.25 -6.12 -11.73
CA ALA A 10 16.39 -5.68 -12.83
C ALA A 10 14.91 -5.95 -12.51
N VAL A 11 14.07 -4.93 -12.65
CA VAL A 11 12.61 -5.10 -12.61
C VAL A 11 12.18 -5.82 -13.89
N VAL A 12 11.65 -7.04 -13.74
CA VAL A 12 11.19 -7.88 -14.86
C VAL A 12 9.68 -7.86 -15.05
N ALA A 13 8.93 -7.51 -14.00
CA ALA A 13 7.49 -7.30 -14.07
C ALA A 13 7.02 -6.34 -12.97
N GLU A 14 5.91 -5.65 -13.25
CA GLU A 14 5.16 -4.88 -12.24
C GLU A 14 3.72 -5.41 -12.18
N ALA A 15 3.14 -5.37 -10.98
CA ALA A 15 1.75 -5.75 -10.73
C ALA A 15 1.11 -4.78 -9.74
N LYS A 16 -0.23 -4.72 -9.73
CA LYS A 16 -0.98 -4.02 -8.70
C LYS A 16 -1.86 -5.02 -7.95
N ASN A 17 -2.10 -4.76 -6.67
CA ASN A 17 -3.02 -5.57 -5.91
C ASN A 17 -4.46 -5.42 -6.44
N ALA A 18 -5.21 -6.50 -6.42
CA ALA A 18 -6.66 -6.51 -6.58
C ALA A 18 -7.35 -5.94 -5.31
N ALA A 19 -8.67 -5.74 -5.39
CA ALA A 19 -9.47 -5.31 -4.24
C ALA A 19 -9.44 -6.33 -3.07
N SER A 20 -9.17 -7.61 -3.37
CA SER A 20 -8.95 -8.66 -2.37
C SER A 20 -7.59 -8.57 -1.66
N GLY A 21 -6.67 -7.74 -2.15
CA GLY A 21 -5.27 -7.70 -1.71
C GLY A 21 -4.33 -8.63 -2.49
N GLU A 22 -4.86 -9.49 -3.36
CA GLU A 22 -4.05 -10.42 -4.16
C GLU A 22 -3.16 -9.69 -5.18
N VAL A 23 -1.92 -10.12 -5.31
CA VAL A 23 -0.95 -9.61 -6.30
C VAL A 23 -0.50 -10.76 -7.18
N VAL A 24 -0.68 -10.64 -8.49
CA VAL A 24 -0.33 -11.67 -9.48
C VAL A 24 0.68 -11.12 -10.48
N PHE A 25 1.81 -11.80 -10.62
CA PHE A 25 2.81 -11.52 -11.66
C PHE A 25 2.75 -12.55 -12.77
N ASN A 26 2.84 -12.09 -14.02
CA ASN A 26 2.93 -12.96 -15.19
C ASN A 26 4.34 -12.82 -15.79
N VAL A 27 5.08 -13.93 -15.86
CA VAL A 27 6.42 -14.01 -16.44
C VAL A 27 6.41 -15.02 -17.56
N ASN A 28 6.93 -14.63 -18.73
CA ASN A 28 7.07 -15.52 -19.88
C ASN A 28 8.49 -16.09 -19.89
N TYR A 29 8.59 -17.42 -20.01
CA TYR A 29 9.86 -18.12 -20.11
C TYR A 29 10.04 -18.66 -21.52
N THR A 30 11.21 -18.43 -22.11
CA THR A 30 11.57 -18.92 -23.45
C THR A 30 12.64 -20.01 -23.42
N GLU A 31 13.25 -20.25 -22.26
CA GLU A 31 14.33 -21.21 -22.07
C GLU A 31 14.15 -21.93 -20.72
N ALA A 32 14.71 -23.13 -20.61
CA ALA A 32 14.79 -23.85 -19.34
C ALA A 32 15.88 -23.24 -18.45
N GLY A 33 15.68 -23.29 -17.13
CA GLY A 33 16.60 -22.70 -16.18
C GLY A 33 16.02 -22.51 -14.79
N GLU A 34 16.88 -22.08 -13.86
CA GLU A 34 16.49 -21.66 -12.53
C GLU A 34 16.47 -20.14 -12.46
N HIS A 35 15.38 -19.59 -11.92
CA HIS A 35 15.16 -18.17 -11.75
C HIS A 35 14.93 -17.87 -10.27
N THR A 36 15.61 -16.85 -9.77
CA THR A 36 15.41 -16.33 -8.42
C THR A 36 14.90 -14.90 -8.51
N TYR A 37 13.69 -14.70 -8.03
CA TYR A 37 13.03 -13.41 -8.00
C TYR A 37 12.93 -12.85 -6.59
N THR A 38 12.84 -11.53 -6.53
CA THR A 38 12.52 -10.77 -5.32
C THR A 38 11.27 -9.94 -5.58
N ILE A 39 10.26 -10.07 -4.73
CA ILE A 39 9.05 -9.24 -4.76
C ILE A 39 9.22 -8.10 -3.75
N THR A 40 9.02 -6.87 -4.20
CA THR A 40 9.02 -5.66 -3.35
C THR A 40 7.81 -4.79 -3.64
N GLU A 41 7.30 -4.09 -2.64
CA GLU A 41 6.37 -2.99 -2.87
C GLU A 41 7.12 -1.73 -3.33
N LYS A 42 6.60 -1.03 -4.33
CA LYS A 42 7.13 0.23 -4.80
C LYS A 42 6.58 1.36 -3.93
N SER A 43 7.48 2.15 -3.33
CA SER A 43 7.09 3.34 -2.58
C SER A 43 6.28 4.30 -3.46
N GLY A 44 5.12 4.71 -2.96
CA GLY A 44 4.29 5.74 -3.59
C GLY A 44 4.45 7.11 -2.93
N THR A 45 3.51 8.00 -3.20
CA THR A 45 3.52 9.40 -2.74
C THR A 45 2.26 9.79 -1.97
N GLU A 46 1.42 8.81 -1.60
CA GLU A 46 0.17 9.08 -0.89
C GLU A 46 0.45 9.65 0.52
N ALA A 47 -0.16 10.79 0.82
CA ALA A 47 0.02 11.44 2.11
C ALA A 47 -0.56 10.59 3.25
N GLY A 48 0.20 10.47 4.34
CA GLY A 48 -0.18 9.68 5.50
C GLY A 48 0.01 8.17 5.33
N VAL A 49 0.49 7.69 4.18
CA VAL A 49 0.81 6.27 3.96
C VAL A 49 2.29 6.02 4.20
N THR A 50 2.61 5.06 5.07
CA THR A 50 3.94 4.44 5.13
C THR A 50 3.89 3.12 4.37
N TYR A 51 4.68 3.02 3.31
CA TYR A 51 4.72 1.84 2.43
C TYR A 51 5.59 0.73 3.05
N SER A 52 5.24 -0.52 2.75
CA SER A 52 5.98 -1.69 3.22
C SER A 52 7.42 -1.69 2.70
N THR A 53 8.36 -2.09 3.56
CA THR A 53 9.77 -2.35 3.20
C THR A 53 10.09 -3.85 3.13
N GLU A 54 9.07 -4.70 3.30
CA GLU A 54 9.21 -6.15 3.22
C GLU A 54 9.69 -6.59 1.82
N SER A 55 10.36 -7.73 1.79
CA SER A 55 10.91 -8.29 0.56
C SER A 55 10.85 -9.82 0.63
N TYR A 56 10.34 -10.45 -0.43
CA TYR A 56 10.18 -11.90 -0.47
C TYR A 56 10.86 -12.53 -1.68
N THR A 57 11.66 -13.56 -1.42
CA THR A 57 12.30 -14.34 -2.48
C THR A 57 11.35 -15.43 -3.00
N VAL A 58 11.34 -15.62 -4.32
CA VAL A 58 10.62 -16.68 -5.01
C VAL A 58 11.59 -17.37 -5.95
N LYS A 59 11.67 -18.69 -5.88
CA LYS A 59 12.45 -19.49 -6.82
C LYS A 59 11.51 -20.19 -7.78
N VAL A 60 11.85 -20.15 -9.06
CA VAL A 60 11.11 -20.80 -10.14
C VAL A 60 12.06 -21.67 -10.93
N THR A 61 11.70 -22.94 -11.10
CA THR A 61 12.42 -23.87 -11.97
C THR A 61 11.60 -24.06 -13.24
N VAL A 62 12.22 -23.82 -14.39
CA VAL A 62 11.62 -24.02 -15.70
C VAL A 62 12.32 -25.19 -16.38
N ALA A 63 11.55 -26.19 -16.80
CA ALA A 63 12.06 -27.38 -17.47
C ALA A 63 11.21 -27.74 -18.70
N ASP A 64 11.84 -28.28 -19.74
CA ASP A 64 11.11 -28.93 -20.84
C ASP A 64 10.53 -30.26 -20.33
N ASN A 65 9.25 -30.50 -20.60
CA ASN A 65 8.55 -31.72 -20.19
C ASN A 65 8.82 -32.94 -21.09
N GLY A 66 9.78 -32.86 -22.00
CA GLY A 66 10.11 -33.89 -23.00
C GLY A 66 9.14 -33.95 -24.17
N GLN A 67 8.13 -33.08 -24.21
CA GLN A 67 7.13 -32.99 -25.28
C GLN A 67 7.22 -31.65 -26.04
N GLY A 68 8.32 -30.91 -25.86
CA GLY A 68 8.52 -29.60 -26.47
C GLY A 68 7.71 -28.48 -25.82
N GLN A 69 7.34 -28.64 -24.54
CA GLN A 69 6.68 -27.61 -23.75
C GLN A 69 7.48 -27.31 -22.48
N LEU A 70 7.71 -26.02 -22.23
CA LEU A 70 8.31 -25.56 -20.98
C LEU A 70 7.25 -25.56 -19.86
N VAL A 71 7.65 -26.03 -18.69
CA VAL A 71 6.83 -26.05 -17.47
C VAL A 71 7.58 -25.30 -16.38
N ALA A 72 6.93 -24.28 -15.80
CA ALA A 72 7.45 -23.51 -14.68
C ALA A 72 6.87 -24.03 -13.36
N THR A 73 7.75 -24.29 -12.39
CA THR A 73 7.37 -24.74 -11.04
C THR A 73 7.90 -23.74 -10.02
N VAL A 74 7.00 -23.22 -9.18
CA VAL A 74 7.36 -22.29 -8.10
C VAL A 74 7.71 -23.09 -6.84
N GLU A 75 8.84 -22.78 -6.20
CA GLU A 75 9.19 -23.34 -4.89
C GLU A 75 8.33 -22.69 -3.79
N ASN A 76 7.76 -23.51 -2.90
CA ASN A 76 6.87 -23.07 -1.83
C ASN A 76 5.75 -22.12 -2.33
N PRO A 77 4.88 -22.59 -3.25
CA PRO A 77 3.88 -21.73 -3.90
C PRO A 77 2.86 -21.16 -2.91
N ASN A 78 2.65 -21.85 -1.79
CA ASN A 78 1.71 -21.46 -0.73
C ASN A 78 2.38 -20.69 0.42
N ALA A 79 3.68 -20.34 0.31
CA ALA A 79 4.32 -19.53 1.33
C ALA A 79 3.68 -18.14 1.38
N GLU A 80 3.30 -17.72 2.58
CA GLU A 80 2.68 -16.43 2.84
C GLU A 80 3.67 -15.29 2.59
N ARG A 81 3.22 -14.26 1.87
CA ARG A 81 4.00 -13.08 1.49
C ARG A 81 3.10 -11.86 1.67
N VAL A 82 3.26 -11.16 2.79
CA VAL A 82 2.34 -10.09 3.20
C VAL A 82 3.09 -8.76 3.27
N PHE A 83 2.61 -7.78 2.52
CA PHE A 83 3.10 -6.42 2.57
C PHE A 83 2.12 -5.58 3.37
N THR A 84 2.62 -4.87 4.39
CA THR A 84 1.77 -4.08 5.29
C THR A 84 2.07 -2.60 5.14
N ASN A 85 1.06 -1.86 4.71
CA ASN A 85 1.07 -0.40 4.72
C ASN A 85 0.37 0.11 5.96
N THR A 86 0.86 1.23 6.50
CA THR A 86 0.15 1.94 7.58
C THR A 86 -0.38 3.26 7.05
N TYR A 87 -1.59 3.62 7.47
CA TYR A 87 -2.20 4.91 7.15
C TYR A 87 -2.44 5.71 8.43
N ASN A 88 -1.98 6.96 8.43
CA ASN A 88 -2.19 7.90 9.50
C ASN A 88 -2.63 9.25 8.93
N ALA A 89 -3.87 9.64 9.19
CA ALA A 89 -4.38 10.95 8.78
C ALA A 89 -3.72 12.06 9.60
N ALA A 90 -3.34 13.16 8.95
CA ALA A 90 -2.88 14.34 9.65
C ALA A 90 -4.02 14.92 10.50
N SER A 91 -3.70 15.36 11.71
CA SER A 91 -4.66 16.09 12.53
C SER A 91 -5.04 17.40 11.84
N THR A 92 -6.30 17.80 11.99
CA THR A 92 -6.81 19.07 11.50
C THR A 92 -7.62 19.75 12.59
N SER A 93 -7.84 21.05 12.44
CA SER A 93 -8.64 21.82 13.39
C SER A 93 -9.70 22.64 12.65
N ALA A 94 -10.82 22.86 13.31
CA ALA A 94 -11.88 23.75 12.85
C ALA A 94 -12.02 24.91 13.82
N THR A 95 -12.17 26.13 13.29
CA THR A 95 -12.49 27.30 14.11
C THR A 95 -14.00 27.52 14.10
N ILE A 96 -14.65 27.32 15.25
CA ILE A 96 -16.08 27.62 15.43
C ILE A 96 -16.18 29.06 15.95
N LYS A 97 -16.91 29.92 15.23
CA LYS A 97 -17.16 31.31 15.62
C LYS A 97 -18.63 31.51 15.97
N ALA A 98 -18.89 32.19 17.09
CA ALA A 98 -20.21 32.66 17.47
C ALA A 98 -20.15 34.15 17.84
N LYS A 99 -21.25 34.88 17.62
CA LYS A 99 -21.36 36.31 17.96
C LYS A 99 -22.50 36.51 18.96
N LYS A 100 -22.19 37.14 20.11
CA LYS A 100 -23.22 37.61 21.04
C LYS A 100 -23.76 38.96 20.58
N VAL A 101 -25.08 39.10 20.59
CA VAL A 101 -25.80 40.36 20.37
C VAL A 101 -26.70 40.61 21.58
N LEU A 102 -26.74 41.86 22.06
CA LEU A 102 -27.64 42.35 23.10
C LEU A 102 -28.25 43.67 22.61
N ASN A 103 -29.58 43.74 22.51
CA ASN A 103 -30.28 44.94 22.05
C ASN A 103 -30.70 45.80 23.25
N GLY A 104 -30.56 47.13 23.13
CA GLY A 104 -30.99 48.08 24.17
C GLY A 104 -30.00 48.28 25.32
N LYS A 105 -28.81 47.67 25.26
CA LYS A 105 -27.71 47.88 26.21
C LYS A 105 -26.36 47.55 25.57
N GLU A 106 -25.32 48.27 25.96
CA GLU A 106 -23.95 47.96 25.57
C GLU A 106 -23.48 46.62 26.16
N LEU A 107 -22.75 45.84 25.36
CA LEU A 107 -22.11 44.62 25.81
C LEU A 107 -20.84 44.97 26.58
N ALA A 108 -20.80 44.63 27.87
CA ALA A 108 -19.56 44.65 28.64
C ALA A 108 -18.70 43.42 28.29
N ALA A 109 -17.38 43.61 28.21
CA ALA A 109 -16.43 42.52 28.05
C ALA A 109 -16.56 41.51 29.20
N ASP A 110 -16.36 40.23 28.88
CA ASP A 110 -16.35 39.09 29.82
C ASP A 110 -17.63 38.91 30.67
N ALA A 111 -18.73 39.57 30.31
CA ALA A 111 -20.00 39.51 31.05
C ALA A 111 -20.81 38.21 30.85
N TYR A 112 -20.40 37.36 29.90
CA TYR A 112 -21.11 36.13 29.55
C TYR A 112 -20.14 34.99 29.29
N THR A 113 -20.43 33.82 29.85
CA THR A 113 -19.71 32.57 29.60
C THR A 113 -20.50 31.70 28.62
N PHE A 114 -19.81 31.10 27.66
CA PHE A 114 -20.37 30.15 26.70
C PHE A 114 -19.61 28.83 26.81
N GLU A 115 -20.33 27.73 26.59
CA GLU A 115 -19.77 26.39 26.59
C GLU A 115 -19.98 25.77 25.21
N LEU A 116 -18.93 25.16 24.65
CA LEU A 116 -19.01 24.32 23.46
C LEU A 116 -19.12 22.87 23.91
N LYS A 117 -20.15 22.16 23.45
CA LYS A 117 -20.37 20.72 23.74
C LYS A 117 -20.38 19.91 22.45
N GLU A 118 -19.73 18.75 22.49
CA GLU A 118 -19.97 17.68 21.52
C GLU A 118 -21.32 17.00 21.84
N LYS A 119 -21.96 16.43 20.82
CA LYS A 119 -23.27 15.78 20.92
C LYS A 119 -23.15 14.26 20.92
#